data_AF-A0A560D970-F1
#
_entry.id   AF-A0A560D970-F1
#
_cell.length_a   1.000
_cell.length_b   1.000
_cell.length_c   1.000
_cell.angle_alpha   90.00
_cell.angle_beta   90.00
_cell.angle_gamma   90.00
#
_symmetry.space_group_name_H-M   'P 1'
#
loop_
_entity.id
_entity.type
_entity.pdbx_description
1 polymer ?
#
loop_
_entity_poly.entity_id
_entity_poly.type
_entity_poly.pdbx_seq_one_letter_code
_entity_poly.pdbx_strand_id
1 'polypeptide(L)'
;MPSDQRIKAAGADNLDVLSAVWILSCIDENPILTYEGISSRLGLPEAFDIRGLVRGRRELFRPGVLESRLDAWKRQMISGRSLPSWISEISDAEERKAAINAITRNDVFRNQFRASPEAPKSDVQIIDWGLNHIERLRKFAIEEKEARSKKWSTVIIPLASLLLAFVSVIGTTWVQWSSIREQRELKRYEVSFKPRQEAYTAFMSSFTNAFLYADTSDRDRLDGAIARMESSYYLFEPFLPEEARRSVYEEFNSFIGLCNKLLEASRASPSRRDNPSDEFTVKFAKSKTFFRRNLYQALFLDADNRM
;
A
#
# COMPACT_ATOMS: atom_id res chain seq x y z
N MET A 1 -47.80 -1.55 28.37
CA MET A 1 -46.63 -2.45 28.24
C MET A 1 -45.36 -1.64 28.48
N PRO A 2 -44.45 -2.06 29.38
CA PRO A 2 -43.26 -1.27 29.75
C PRO A 2 -42.26 -1.25 28.59
N SER A 3 -41.63 -0.09 28.38
CA SER A 3 -40.65 0.18 27.30
C SER A 3 -39.41 -0.72 27.31
N ASP A 4 -39.12 -1.39 28.43
CA ASP A 4 -37.97 -2.29 28.58
C ASP A 4 -38.08 -3.61 27.81
N GLN A 5 -39.29 -4.03 27.39
CA GLN A 5 -39.44 -5.23 26.56
C GLN A 5 -39.12 -5.00 25.09
N ARG A 6 -39.10 -3.76 24.61
CA ARG A 6 -38.82 -3.46 23.18
C ARG A 6 -37.34 -3.61 22.81
N ILE A 7 -36.42 -3.55 23.78
CA ILE A 7 -34.97 -3.60 23.50
C ILE A 7 -34.47 -5.06 23.32
N LYS A 8 -35.17 -6.07 23.83
CA LYS A 8 -34.76 -7.49 23.66
C LYS A 8 -35.09 -8.08 22.28
N ALA A 9 -35.96 -7.45 21.49
CA ALA A 9 -36.36 -8.00 20.20
C ALA A 9 -35.37 -7.70 19.05
N ALA A 10 -34.40 -6.81 19.25
CA ALA A 10 -33.35 -6.52 18.27
C ALA A 10 -32.25 -7.59 18.19
N GLY A 11 -32.27 -8.58 19.09
CA GLY A 11 -31.28 -9.67 19.15
C GLY A 11 -31.87 -11.08 19.15
N ALA A 12 -33.17 -11.24 18.87
CA ALA A 12 -33.75 -12.57 18.75
C ALA A 12 -33.18 -13.25 17.50
N ASP A 13 -32.51 -14.39 17.68
CA ASP A 13 -32.08 -15.22 16.55
C ASP A 13 -33.31 -15.54 15.71
N ASN A 14 -33.21 -15.38 14.38
CA ASN A 14 -34.30 -15.71 13.46
C ASN A 14 -34.81 -17.14 13.68
N LEU A 15 -33.95 -18.06 14.15
CA LEU A 15 -34.32 -19.43 14.48
C LEU A 15 -35.10 -19.57 15.80
N ASP A 16 -34.91 -18.68 16.77
CA ASP A 16 -35.74 -18.63 17.98
C ASP A 16 -37.16 -18.16 17.64
N VAL A 17 -37.26 -17.10 16.85
CA VAL A 17 -38.55 -16.62 16.34
C VAL A 17 -39.23 -17.71 15.53
N LEU A 18 -38.49 -18.38 14.64
CA LEU A 18 -39.01 -19.49 13.83
C LEU A 18 -39.56 -20.64 14.70
N SER A 19 -38.87 -20.97 15.79
CA SER A 19 -39.30 -22.00 16.75
C SER A 19 -40.59 -21.60 17.46
N ALA A 20 -40.71 -20.34 17.87
CA ALA A 20 -41.93 -19.83 18.48
C ALA A 20 -43.11 -19.82 17.49
N VAL A 21 -42.88 -19.40 16.24
CA VAL A 21 -43.88 -19.44 15.15
C VAL A 21 -44.33 -20.88 14.89
N TRP A 22 -43.39 -21.82 14.88
CA TRP A 22 -43.67 -23.25 14.72
C TRP A 22 -44.61 -23.75 15.82
N ILE A 23 -44.23 -23.55 17.09
CA ILE A 23 -45.04 -23.95 18.25
C ILE A 23 -46.43 -23.33 18.18
N LEU A 24 -46.52 -22.01 17.99
CA LEU A 24 -47.81 -21.32 17.87
C LEU A 24 -48.67 -21.92 16.77
N SER A 25 -48.08 -22.24 15.61
CA SER A 25 -48.83 -22.80 14.49
C SER A 25 -49.36 -24.22 14.72
N CYS A 26 -48.71 -24.97 15.60
CA CYS A 26 -49.14 -26.29 16.02
C CYS A 26 -50.27 -26.24 17.04
N ILE A 27 -50.22 -25.29 17.99
CA ILE A 27 -51.14 -25.25 19.13
C ILE A 27 -52.34 -24.33 18.95
N ASP A 28 -52.33 -23.43 17.96
CA ASP A 28 -53.44 -22.50 17.72
C ASP A 28 -54.74 -23.26 17.37
N GLU A 29 -55.87 -22.77 17.86
CA GLU A 29 -57.17 -23.34 17.51
C GLU A 29 -57.42 -23.30 16.00
N ASN A 30 -57.01 -22.21 15.33
CA ASN A 30 -57.21 -22.02 13.91
C ASN A 30 -56.00 -22.54 13.11
N PRO A 31 -56.21 -23.37 12.07
CA PRO A 31 -55.13 -23.79 11.18
C PRO A 31 -54.53 -22.66 10.32
N ILE A 32 -55.27 -21.57 10.14
CA ILE A 32 -54.88 -20.40 9.35
C ILE A 32 -54.43 -19.29 10.30
N LEU A 33 -53.22 -18.77 10.09
CA LEU A 33 -52.62 -17.74 10.93
C LEU A 33 -52.29 -16.52 10.06
N THR A 34 -52.43 -15.32 10.61
CA THR A 34 -51.97 -14.09 9.97
C THR A 34 -50.55 -13.77 10.41
N TYR A 35 -49.75 -13.17 9.52
CA TYR A 35 -48.41 -12.69 9.90
C TYR A 35 -48.47 -11.64 10.99
N GLU A 36 -49.46 -10.74 10.92
CA GLU A 36 -49.70 -9.70 11.93
C GLU A 36 -50.05 -10.30 13.30
N GLY A 37 -50.88 -11.35 13.34
CA GLY A 37 -51.22 -12.03 14.58
C GLY A 37 -50.01 -12.69 15.24
N ILE A 38 -49.10 -13.25 14.44
CA ILE A 38 -47.84 -13.79 14.93
C ILE A 38 -46.92 -12.67 15.44
N SER A 39 -46.74 -11.59 14.67
CA SER A 39 -45.91 -10.45 15.09
C SER A 39 -46.39 -9.83 16.40
N SER A 40 -47.70 -9.63 16.54
CA SER A 40 -48.32 -9.10 17.76
C SER A 40 -48.09 -10.03 18.96
N ARG A 41 -48.39 -11.34 18.83
CA ARG A 41 -48.23 -12.32 19.93
C ARG A 41 -46.80 -12.51 20.39
N LEU A 42 -45.84 -12.43 19.47
CA LEU A 42 -44.41 -12.58 19.77
C LEU A 42 -43.75 -11.24 20.15
N GLY A 43 -44.48 -10.12 20.10
CA GLY A 43 -43.94 -8.80 20.39
C GLY A 43 -42.81 -8.39 19.44
N LEU A 44 -42.88 -8.81 18.17
CA LEU A 44 -41.83 -8.54 17.19
C LEU A 44 -41.86 -7.06 16.76
N PRO A 45 -40.70 -6.47 16.44
CA PRO A 45 -40.64 -5.14 15.86
C PRO A 45 -41.41 -5.08 14.55
N GLU A 46 -42.03 -3.94 14.24
CA GLU A 46 -42.78 -3.74 12.99
C GLU A 46 -41.93 -3.98 11.73
N ALA A 47 -40.62 -3.68 11.82
CA ALA A 47 -39.66 -3.92 10.75
C ALA A 47 -39.20 -5.38 10.59
N PHE A 48 -39.59 -6.29 11.49
CA PHE A 48 -39.15 -7.69 11.41
C PHE A 48 -39.86 -8.43 10.28
N ASP A 49 -39.08 -9.00 9.34
CA ASP A 49 -39.62 -9.68 8.16
C ASP A 49 -40.09 -11.11 8.48
N ILE A 50 -41.21 -11.20 9.22
CA ILE A 50 -41.86 -12.48 9.52
C ILE A 50 -42.33 -13.20 8.23
N ARG A 51 -42.71 -12.43 7.20
CA ARG A 51 -43.16 -12.99 5.91
C ARG A 51 -42.00 -13.71 5.23
N GLY A 52 -40.83 -13.09 5.16
CA GLY A 52 -39.60 -13.67 4.63
C GLY A 52 -39.19 -14.91 5.42
N LEU A 53 -39.23 -14.83 6.76
CA LEU A 53 -38.88 -15.96 7.64
C LEU A 53 -39.73 -17.21 7.35
N VAL A 54 -41.05 -17.05 7.31
CA VAL A 54 -41.99 -18.16 7.02
C VAL A 54 -41.86 -18.64 5.56
N ARG A 55 -41.73 -17.72 4.60
CA ARG A 55 -41.57 -18.07 3.17
C ARG A 55 -40.28 -18.82 2.89
N GLY A 56 -39.22 -18.54 3.65
CA GLY A 56 -37.93 -19.22 3.55
C GLY A 56 -37.89 -20.62 4.15
N ARG A 57 -39.00 -21.08 4.75
CA ARG A 57 -39.11 -22.38 5.46
C ARG A 57 -40.35 -23.14 5.03
N ARG A 58 -40.45 -23.42 3.73
CA ARG A 58 -41.62 -24.10 3.11
C ARG A 58 -41.79 -25.55 3.56
N GLU A 59 -40.75 -26.13 4.12
CA GLU A 59 -40.76 -27.43 4.78
C GLU A 59 -41.54 -27.42 6.10
N LEU A 60 -41.64 -26.26 6.76
CA LEU A 60 -42.41 -26.07 7.99
C LEU A 60 -43.78 -25.41 7.71
N PHE A 61 -43.85 -24.51 6.74
CA PHE A 61 -45.04 -23.67 6.52
C PHE A 61 -45.51 -23.65 5.07
N ARG A 62 -46.82 -23.42 4.90
CA ARG A 62 -47.45 -23.13 3.61
C ARG A 62 -47.87 -21.66 3.57
N PRO A 63 -47.12 -20.79 2.85
CA PRO A 63 -47.52 -19.41 2.65
C PRO A 63 -48.83 -19.35 1.86
N GLY A 64 -49.80 -18.62 2.39
CA GLY A 64 -51.11 -18.41 1.78
C GLY A 64 -52.09 -19.58 1.83
N VAL A 65 -53.29 -19.30 1.36
CA VAL A 65 -54.42 -20.24 1.29
C VAL A 65 -55.19 -20.04 -0.02
N LEU A 66 -56.07 -21.00 -0.35
CA LEU A 66 -57.02 -20.84 -1.46
C LEU A 66 -58.04 -19.75 -1.12
N GLU A 67 -58.42 -18.94 -2.11
CA GLU A 67 -59.34 -17.80 -1.91
C GLU A 67 -60.68 -18.25 -1.30
N SER A 68 -61.27 -19.33 -1.82
CA SER A 68 -62.52 -19.89 -1.29
C SER A 68 -62.44 -20.26 0.19
N ARG A 69 -61.26 -20.68 0.66
CA ARG A 69 -61.02 -20.99 2.07
C ARG A 69 -60.82 -19.75 2.90
N LEU A 70 -60.12 -18.74 2.35
CA LEU A 70 -59.97 -17.44 3.00
C LEU A 70 -61.35 -16.80 3.20
N ASP A 71 -62.22 -16.82 2.18
CA ASP A 71 -63.57 -16.26 2.24
C ASP A 71 -64.47 -17.00 3.23
N ALA A 72 -64.35 -18.33 3.32
CA ALA A 72 -65.05 -19.11 4.33
C ALA A 72 -64.60 -18.72 5.75
N TRP A 73 -63.30 -18.57 5.96
CA TRP A 73 -62.74 -18.16 7.25
C TRP A 73 -63.10 -16.71 7.61
N LYS A 74 -63.08 -15.77 6.65
CA LYS A 74 -63.57 -14.39 6.83
C LYS A 74 -65.03 -14.36 7.28
N ARG A 75 -65.90 -15.17 6.66
CA ARG A 75 -67.31 -15.30 7.07
C ARG A 75 -67.46 -15.81 8.50
N GLN A 76 -66.64 -16.80 8.90
CA GLN A 76 -66.61 -17.28 10.29
C GLN A 76 -66.19 -16.17 11.27
N MET A 77 -65.14 -15.42 10.95
CA MET A 77 -64.69 -14.29 11.77
C MET A 77 -65.77 -13.21 11.89
N ILE A 78 -66.45 -12.84 10.79
CA ILE A 78 -67.55 -11.86 10.82
C ILE A 78 -68.71 -12.35 11.70
N SER A 79 -68.98 -13.65 11.73
CA SER A 79 -69.98 -14.26 12.62
C SER A 79 -69.54 -14.36 14.10
N GLY A 80 -68.35 -13.85 14.44
CA GLY A 80 -67.79 -13.86 15.79
C GLY A 80 -67.12 -15.17 16.19
N ARG A 81 -66.92 -16.11 15.25
CA ARG A 81 -66.24 -17.39 15.50
C ARG A 81 -64.77 -17.30 15.08
N SER A 82 -63.88 -17.99 15.80
CA SER A 82 -62.49 -18.18 15.37
C SER A 82 -61.70 -16.88 15.15
N LEU A 83 -61.94 -15.86 15.98
CA LEU A 83 -61.26 -14.56 15.88
C LEU A 83 -59.80 -14.67 16.37
N PRO A 84 -58.80 -14.25 15.57
CA PRO A 84 -57.45 -14.01 16.06
C PRO A 84 -57.43 -12.93 17.14
N SER A 85 -56.48 -13.02 18.07
CA SER A 85 -56.37 -12.09 19.21
C SER A 85 -56.34 -10.62 18.78
N TRP A 86 -55.52 -10.28 17.78
CA TRP A 86 -55.39 -8.90 17.30
C TRP A 86 -56.69 -8.35 16.66
N ILE A 87 -57.50 -9.21 16.01
CA ILE A 87 -58.82 -8.80 15.50
C ILE A 87 -59.81 -8.62 16.64
N SER A 88 -59.72 -9.45 17.68
CA SER A 88 -60.62 -9.37 18.85
C SER A 88 -60.40 -8.11 19.70
N GLU A 89 -59.23 -7.49 19.59
CA GLU A 89 -58.89 -6.23 20.27
C GLU A 89 -59.53 -5.00 19.61
N ILE A 90 -60.01 -5.11 18.36
CA ILE A 90 -60.71 -4.02 17.66
C ILE A 90 -62.13 -3.89 18.23
N SER A 91 -62.36 -2.80 18.95
CA SER A 91 -63.63 -2.56 19.65
C SER A 91 -64.78 -2.21 18.70
N ASP A 92 -64.51 -1.43 17.65
CA ASP A 92 -65.53 -1.03 16.69
C ASP A 92 -65.87 -2.16 15.71
N ALA A 93 -67.17 -2.42 15.52
CA ALA A 93 -67.64 -3.54 14.73
C ALA A 93 -67.41 -3.34 13.23
N GLU A 94 -67.55 -2.10 12.74
CA GLU A 94 -67.34 -1.76 11.33
C GLU A 94 -65.85 -1.75 10.99
N GLU A 95 -65.01 -1.15 11.84
CA GLU A 95 -63.55 -1.21 11.72
C GLU A 95 -63.04 -2.66 11.72
N ARG A 96 -63.53 -3.49 12.65
CA ARG A 96 -63.18 -4.92 12.70
C ARG A 96 -63.57 -5.66 11.42
N LYS A 97 -64.77 -5.39 10.89
CA LYS A 97 -65.24 -5.98 9.64
C LYS A 97 -64.40 -5.52 8.44
N ALA A 98 -64.01 -4.25 8.40
CA ALA A 98 -63.11 -3.71 7.40
C ALA A 98 -61.72 -4.37 7.47
N ALA A 99 -61.14 -4.51 8.66
CA ALA A 99 -59.87 -5.19 8.88
C ALA A 99 -59.93 -6.67 8.42
N ILE A 100 -61.00 -7.39 8.76
CA ILE A 100 -61.22 -8.77 8.29
C ILE A 100 -61.27 -8.85 6.76
N ASN A 101 -62.00 -7.93 6.12
CA ASN A 101 -62.14 -7.91 4.66
C ASN A 101 -60.82 -7.57 3.95
N ALA A 102 -59.98 -6.74 4.56
CA ALA A 102 -58.68 -6.34 4.03
C ALA A 102 -57.63 -7.47 4.01
N ILE A 103 -57.78 -8.53 4.83
CA ILE A 103 -56.85 -9.67 4.85
C ILE A 103 -56.81 -10.33 3.46
N THR A 104 -55.63 -10.41 2.84
CA THR A 104 -55.45 -11.10 1.56
C THR A 104 -54.85 -12.49 1.74
N ARG A 105 -54.86 -13.30 0.68
CA ARG A 105 -54.16 -14.59 0.64
C ARG A 105 -52.66 -14.51 0.97
N ASN A 106 -52.05 -13.33 0.81
CA ASN A 106 -50.63 -13.13 1.06
C ASN A 106 -50.32 -12.71 2.49
N ASP A 107 -51.36 -12.44 3.31
CA ASP A 107 -51.23 -12.01 4.70
C ASP A 107 -51.38 -13.18 5.69
N VAL A 108 -51.61 -14.38 5.16
CA VAL A 108 -51.82 -15.60 5.93
C VAL A 108 -50.84 -16.71 5.55
N PHE A 109 -50.70 -17.67 6.45
CA PHE A 109 -49.98 -18.92 6.22
C PHE A 109 -50.59 -20.05 7.06
N ARG A 110 -50.12 -21.27 6.84
CA ARG A 110 -50.53 -22.46 7.60
C ARG A 110 -49.32 -23.30 7.97
N ASN A 111 -49.46 -24.11 9.02
CA ASN A 111 -48.53 -25.18 9.32
C ASN A 111 -48.59 -26.26 8.21
N GLN A 112 -47.45 -26.83 7.81
CA GLN A 112 -47.36 -27.86 6.78
C GLN A 112 -48.21 -29.11 7.07
N PHE A 113 -48.39 -29.46 8.35
CA PHE A 113 -49.14 -30.62 8.80
C PHE A 113 -50.62 -30.33 9.07
N ARG A 114 -51.03 -29.06 9.13
CA ARG A 114 -52.44 -28.65 9.34
C ARG A 114 -53.06 -28.16 8.04
N ALA A 115 -53.18 -29.08 7.08
CA ALA A 115 -53.59 -28.75 5.72
C ALA A 115 -55.11 -28.54 5.56
N SER A 116 -55.94 -29.05 6.46
CA SER A 116 -57.42 -28.98 6.37
C SER A 116 -58.00 -27.80 7.17
N PRO A 117 -59.18 -27.27 6.81
CA PRO A 117 -59.83 -26.17 7.54
C PRO A 117 -60.16 -26.51 8.99
N GLU A 118 -60.46 -27.79 9.25
CA GLU A 118 -60.83 -28.32 10.56
C GLU A 118 -59.71 -29.18 11.15
N ALA A 119 -58.46 -28.97 10.69
CA ALA A 119 -57.33 -29.74 11.20
C ALA A 119 -57.16 -29.49 12.71
N PRO A 120 -57.11 -30.54 13.55
CA PRO A 120 -56.89 -30.39 14.97
C PRO A 120 -55.51 -29.77 15.25
N LYS A 121 -55.26 -29.42 16.51
CA LYS A 121 -53.92 -29.06 16.97
C LYS A 121 -52.95 -30.20 16.66
N SER A 122 -51.71 -29.85 16.33
CA SER A 122 -50.70 -30.86 16.04
C SER A 122 -50.31 -31.62 17.30
N ASP A 123 -50.08 -32.93 17.17
CA ASP A 123 -49.57 -33.75 18.26
C ASP A 123 -48.16 -33.31 18.68
N VAL A 124 -47.79 -33.64 19.92
CA VAL A 124 -46.47 -33.32 20.49
C VAL A 124 -45.32 -33.83 19.62
N GLN A 125 -45.49 -34.98 18.95
CA GLN A 125 -44.49 -35.54 18.03
C GLN A 125 -44.20 -34.63 16.84
N ILE A 126 -45.21 -33.95 16.30
CA ILE A 126 -45.03 -33.00 15.18
C ILE A 126 -44.31 -31.75 15.69
N ILE A 127 -44.69 -31.26 16.88
CA ILE A 127 -44.03 -30.11 17.51
C ILE A 127 -42.53 -30.41 17.68
N ASP A 128 -42.22 -31.55 18.29
CA ASP A 128 -40.85 -32.01 18.52
C ASP A 128 -40.07 -32.19 17.21
N TRP A 129 -40.69 -32.77 16.18
CA TRP A 129 -40.07 -32.91 14.85
C TRP A 129 -39.62 -31.56 14.29
N GLY A 130 -40.47 -30.53 14.34
CA GLY A 130 -40.12 -29.22 13.79
C GLY A 130 -39.08 -28.49 14.61
N LEU A 131 -39.11 -28.61 15.94
CA LEU A 131 -38.07 -28.04 16.81
C LEU A 131 -36.71 -28.70 16.56
N ASN A 132 -36.67 -30.04 16.46
CA ASN A 132 -35.47 -30.77 16.09
C ASN A 132 -34.97 -30.43 14.68
N HIS A 133 -35.87 -30.12 13.75
CA HIS A 133 -35.49 -29.61 12.44
C HIS A 133 -34.83 -28.23 12.53
N ILE A 134 -35.42 -27.28 13.26
CA ILE A 134 -34.87 -25.93 13.44
C ILE A 134 -33.53 -25.98 14.18
N GLU A 135 -33.37 -26.85 15.17
CA GLU A 135 -32.10 -27.03 15.89
C GLU A 135 -30.99 -27.57 14.96
N ARG A 136 -31.32 -28.48 14.03
CA ARG A 136 -30.37 -28.89 12.99
C ARG A 136 -29.94 -27.71 12.12
N LEU A 137 -30.87 -26.84 11.72
CA LEU A 137 -30.53 -25.62 10.97
C LEU A 137 -29.61 -24.69 11.77
N ARG A 138 -29.85 -24.55 13.08
CA ARG A 138 -29.00 -23.78 13.99
C ARG A 138 -27.58 -24.34 14.02
N LYS A 139 -27.44 -25.66 14.21
CA LYS A 139 -26.15 -26.34 14.23
C LYS A 139 -25.38 -26.13 12.92
N PHE A 140 -26.03 -26.28 11.76
CA PHE A 140 -25.39 -26.03 10.46
C PHE A 140 -24.91 -24.58 10.31
N ALA A 141 -25.69 -23.60 10.76
CA ALA A 141 -25.29 -22.20 10.71
C ALA A 141 -24.08 -21.88 11.59
N ILE A 142 -23.96 -22.54 12.75
CA ILE A 142 -22.81 -22.41 13.65
C ILE A 142 -21.58 -23.07 13.02
N GLU A 143 -21.71 -24.30 12.52
CA GLU A 143 -20.61 -25.04 11.88
C GLU A 143 -20.05 -24.29 10.64
N GLU A 144 -20.90 -23.66 9.84
CA GLU A 144 -20.45 -22.85 8.70
C GLU A 144 -19.63 -21.63 9.13
N LYS A 145 -20.08 -20.92 10.19
CA LYS A 145 -19.34 -19.79 10.76
C LYS A 145 -17.99 -20.23 11.32
N GLU A 146 -17.94 -21.36 12.03
CA GLU A 146 -16.70 -21.92 12.53
C GLU A 146 -15.75 -22.34 11.40
N ALA A 147 -16.26 -22.98 10.35
CA ALA A 147 -15.46 -23.39 9.20
C ALA A 147 -14.84 -22.18 8.47
N ARG A 148 -15.60 -21.09 8.29
CA ARG A 148 -15.07 -19.84 7.71
C ARG A 148 -14.01 -19.21 8.60
N SER A 149 -14.25 -19.14 9.91
CA SER A 149 -13.29 -18.62 10.89
C SER A 149 -11.99 -19.43 10.90
N LYS A 150 -12.10 -20.77 10.90
CA LYS A 150 -10.94 -21.68 10.81
C LYS A 150 -10.16 -21.48 9.51
N LYS A 151 -10.81 -21.36 8.35
CA LYS A 151 -10.12 -21.09 7.08
C LYS A 151 -9.37 -19.75 7.10
N TRP A 152 -9.99 -18.72 7.66
CA TRP A 152 -9.37 -17.40 7.78
C TRP A 152 -8.12 -17.44 8.66
N SER A 153 -8.21 -18.06 9.85
CA SER A 153 -7.08 -18.13 10.78
C SER A 153 -5.95 -19.04 10.29
N THR A 154 -6.27 -20.18 9.66
CA THR A 154 -5.26 -21.17 9.26
C THR A 154 -4.56 -20.86 7.95
N VAL A 155 -5.22 -20.19 6.99
CA VAL A 155 -4.66 -19.97 5.65
C VAL A 155 -4.19 -18.54 5.46
N ILE A 156 -5.01 -17.56 5.84
CA ILE A 156 -4.76 -16.16 5.48
C ILE A 156 -3.66 -15.56 6.35
N ILE A 157 -3.68 -15.84 7.66
CA ILE A 157 -2.68 -15.29 8.59
C ILE A 157 -1.26 -15.74 8.20
N PRO A 158 -0.96 -17.04 7.99
CA PRO A 158 0.39 -17.45 7.60
C PRO A 158 0.86 -16.89 6.25
N LEU A 159 -0.06 -16.78 5.27
CA LEU A 159 0.28 -16.26 3.94
C LEU A 159 0.62 -14.76 3.99
N ALA A 160 -0.12 -13.99 4.79
CA ALA A 160 0.17 -12.57 5.02
C ALA A 160 1.52 -12.37 5.73
N SER A 161 1.84 -13.22 6.71
CA SER A 161 3.15 -13.20 7.37
C SER A 161 4.31 -13.51 6.42
N LEU A 162 4.13 -14.49 5.52
CA LEU A 162 5.14 -14.82 4.50
C LEU A 162 5.39 -13.65 3.55
N LEU A 163 4.33 -12.96 3.12
CA LEU A 163 4.43 -11.81 2.23
C LEU A 163 5.19 -10.66 2.89
N LEU A 164 4.92 -10.37 4.17
CA LEU A 164 5.64 -9.36 4.93
C LEU A 164 7.14 -9.69 5.06
N ALA A 165 7.47 -10.96 5.35
CA ALA A 165 8.86 -11.40 5.40
C ALA A 165 9.57 -11.21 4.05
N PHE A 166 8.89 -11.55 2.95
CA PHE A 166 9.43 -11.39 1.60
C PHE A 166 9.69 -9.93 1.23
N VAL A 167 8.74 -9.03 1.53
CA VAL A 167 8.90 -7.59 1.30
C VAL A 167 10.08 -7.03 2.11
N SER A 168 10.27 -7.47 3.35
CA SER A 168 11.39 -7.05 4.19
C SER A 168 12.75 -7.46 3.61
N VAL A 169 12.87 -8.70 3.11
CA VAL A 169 14.10 -9.19 2.47
C VAL A 169 14.41 -8.38 1.21
N ILE A 170 13.43 -8.18 0.33
CA ILE A 170 13.60 -7.40 -0.90
C ILE A 170 14.02 -5.96 -0.59
N GLY A 171 13.32 -5.30 0.35
CA GLY A 171 13.64 -3.93 0.74
C GLY A 171 15.08 -3.80 1.25
N THR A 172 15.53 -4.75 2.06
CA THR A 172 16.90 -4.75 2.60
C THR A 172 17.94 -4.92 1.48
N THR A 173 17.71 -5.85 0.54
CA THR A 173 18.63 -6.04 -0.59
C THR A 173 18.70 -4.83 -1.51
N TRP A 174 17.58 -4.14 -1.73
CA TRP A 174 17.55 -2.95 -2.58
C TRP A 174 18.33 -1.78 -1.97
N VAL A 175 18.15 -1.53 -0.67
CA VAL A 175 18.91 -0.50 0.06
C VAL A 175 20.42 -0.79 0.04
N GLN A 176 20.81 -2.05 0.26
CA GLN A 176 22.22 -2.45 0.19
C GLN A 176 22.81 -2.24 -1.20
N TRP A 177 22.06 -2.56 -2.25
CA TRP A 177 22.50 -2.37 -3.63
C TRP A 177 22.69 -0.89 -3.97
N SER A 178 21.77 -0.02 -3.56
CA SER A 178 21.91 1.44 -3.73
C SER A 178 23.15 1.97 -3.02
N SER A 179 23.37 1.55 -1.77
CA SER A 179 24.53 1.98 -0.98
C SER A 179 25.86 1.54 -1.61
N ILE A 180 25.94 0.31 -2.14
CA ILE A 180 27.14 -0.17 -2.84
C ILE A 180 27.43 0.65 -4.09
N ARG A 181 26.38 1.04 -4.82
CA ARG A 181 26.53 1.88 -6.02
C ARG A 181 27.09 3.25 -5.68
N GLU A 182 26.54 3.92 -4.67
CA GLU A 182 27.02 5.22 -4.20
C GLU A 182 28.47 5.16 -3.69
N GLN A 183 28.82 4.14 -2.91
CA GLN A 183 30.20 3.94 -2.46
C GLN A 183 31.17 3.68 -3.63
N ARG A 184 30.71 2.98 -4.68
CA ARG A 184 31.53 2.75 -5.87
C ARG A 184 31.78 4.04 -6.63
N GLU A 185 30.77 4.89 -6.78
CA GLU A 185 30.89 6.20 -7.42
C GLU A 185 31.82 7.13 -6.61
N LEU A 186 31.66 7.17 -5.28
CA LEU A 186 32.56 7.93 -4.39
C LEU A 186 34.01 7.44 -4.49
N LYS A 187 34.24 6.12 -4.44
CA LYS A 187 35.59 5.55 -4.60
C LYS A 187 36.16 5.81 -5.99
N ARG A 188 35.33 5.78 -7.04
CA ARG A 188 35.77 6.13 -8.41
C ARG A 188 36.22 7.58 -8.47
N TYR A 189 35.52 8.48 -7.80
CA TYR A 189 35.91 9.88 -7.65
C TYR A 189 37.22 10.03 -6.86
N GLU A 190 37.33 9.40 -5.69
CA GLU A 190 38.52 9.44 -4.83
C GLU A 190 39.78 8.91 -5.51
N VAL A 191 39.66 7.79 -6.25
CA VAL A 191 40.82 7.15 -6.90
C VAL A 191 41.23 7.85 -8.18
N SER A 192 40.30 8.50 -8.88
CA SER A 192 40.60 9.07 -10.19
C SER A 192 40.71 10.59 -10.18
N PHE A 193 39.75 11.33 -9.65
CA PHE A 193 39.68 12.78 -9.79
C PHE A 193 40.62 13.50 -8.83
N LYS A 194 40.62 13.11 -7.55
CA LYS A 194 41.39 13.78 -6.51
C LYS A 194 42.91 13.78 -6.79
N PRO A 195 43.55 12.66 -7.18
CA PRO A 195 44.96 12.65 -7.53
C PRO A 195 45.29 13.54 -8.75
N ARG A 196 44.40 13.58 -9.76
CA ARG A 196 44.53 14.47 -10.93
C ARG A 196 44.51 15.93 -10.52
N GLN A 197 43.58 16.32 -9.65
CA GLN A 197 43.46 17.69 -9.16
C GLN A 197 44.67 18.11 -8.33
N GLU A 198 45.10 17.29 -7.37
CA GLU A 198 46.25 17.56 -6.51
C GLU A 198 47.55 17.66 -7.34
N ALA A 199 47.78 16.73 -8.27
CA ALA A 199 48.95 16.76 -9.13
C ALA A 199 48.96 17.96 -10.10
N TYR A 200 47.82 18.30 -10.70
CA TYR A 200 47.71 19.49 -11.57
C TYR A 200 47.98 20.79 -10.81
N THR A 201 47.40 20.95 -9.62
CA THR A 201 47.62 22.16 -8.80
C THR A 201 49.06 22.28 -8.32
N ALA A 202 49.67 21.18 -7.88
CA ALA A 202 51.08 21.14 -7.49
C ALA A 202 52.02 21.46 -8.68
N PHE A 203 51.72 20.92 -9.86
CA PHE A 203 52.45 21.21 -11.10
C PHE A 203 52.39 22.68 -11.47
N MET A 204 51.18 23.27 -11.55
CA MET A 204 51.02 24.68 -11.95
C MET A 204 51.63 25.66 -10.95
N SER A 205 51.60 25.32 -9.66
CA SER A 205 52.29 26.09 -8.61
C SER A 205 53.81 26.04 -8.82
N SER A 206 54.37 24.83 -8.98
CA SER A 206 55.81 24.63 -9.19
C SER A 206 56.30 25.26 -10.49
N PHE A 207 55.51 25.18 -11.56
CA PHE A 207 55.74 25.86 -12.84
C PHE A 207 55.87 27.39 -12.67
N THR A 208 54.94 28.00 -11.93
CA THR A 208 54.97 29.45 -11.68
C THR A 208 56.18 29.84 -10.82
N ASN A 209 56.47 29.05 -9.79
CA ASN A 209 57.62 29.28 -8.90
C ASN A 209 58.95 29.13 -9.64
N ALA A 210 59.08 28.17 -10.54
CA ALA A 210 60.29 27.98 -11.35
C ALA A 210 60.59 29.23 -12.18
N PHE A 211 59.58 29.82 -12.83
CA PHE A 211 59.77 31.07 -13.57
C PHE A 211 60.20 32.22 -12.65
N LEU A 212 59.54 32.38 -11.50
CA LEU A 212 59.87 33.42 -10.53
C LEU A 212 61.30 33.28 -9.99
N TYR A 213 61.74 32.07 -9.66
CA TYR A 213 63.09 31.83 -9.15
C TYR A 213 64.17 32.05 -10.23
N ALA A 214 63.88 31.69 -11.47
CA ALA A 214 64.75 32.01 -12.61
C ALA A 214 64.91 33.53 -12.77
N ASP A 215 63.80 34.29 -12.69
CA ASP A 215 63.81 35.75 -12.76
C ASP A 215 64.62 36.39 -11.60
N THR A 216 64.45 35.91 -10.37
CA THR A 216 65.21 36.37 -9.20
C THR A 216 66.65 35.84 -9.14
N SER A 217 67.08 35.03 -10.11
CA SER A 217 68.41 34.40 -10.18
C SER A 217 68.77 33.43 -9.05
N ASP A 218 67.77 32.81 -8.41
CA ASP A 218 67.92 31.87 -7.30
C ASP A 218 67.97 30.42 -7.84
N ARG A 219 69.18 29.92 -8.10
CA ARG A 219 69.40 28.62 -8.76
C ARG A 219 68.90 27.44 -7.92
N ASP A 220 69.23 27.43 -6.63
CA ASP A 220 68.89 26.28 -5.77
C ASP A 220 67.37 26.14 -5.65
N ARG A 221 66.64 27.26 -5.55
CA ARG A 221 65.18 27.23 -5.53
C ARG A 221 64.57 26.90 -6.88
N LEU A 222 65.19 27.33 -7.98
CA LEU A 222 64.79 26.94 -9.33
C LEU A 222 64.86 25.42 -9.50
N ASP A 223 66.01 24.81 -9.17
CA ASP A 223 66.21 23.36 -9.29
C ASP A 223 65.19 22.59 -8.43
N GLY A 224 64.93 23.06 -7.20
CA GLY A 224 63.89 22.50 -6.35
C GLY A 224 62.45 22.70 -6.87
N ALA A 225 62.16 23.77 -7.61
CA ALA A 225 60.87 23.97 -8.26
C ALA A 225 60.70 23.07 -9.48
N ILE A 226 61.76 22.88 -10.28
CA ILE A 226 61.79 21.97 -11.43
C ILE A 226 61.57 20.52 -10.97
N ALA A 227 62.30 20.06 -9.93
CA ALA A 227 62.13 18.71 -9.41
C ALA A 227 60.72 18.44 -8.88
N ARG A 228 60.08 19.42 -8.22
CA ARG A 228 58.68 19.32 -7.78
C ARG A 228 57.69 19.32 -8.94
N MET A 229 57.95 20.11 -9.97
CA MET A 229 57.16 20.13 -11.20
C MET A 229 57.24 18.76 -11.90
N GLU A 230 58.44 18.18 -12.02
CA GLU A 230 58.66 16.85 -12.60
C GLU A 230 57.95 15.75 -11.79
N SER A 231 58.13 15.75 -10.46
CA SER A 231 57.44 14.82 -9.57
C SER A 231 55.92 14.90 -9.73
N SER A 232 55.37 16.12 -9.84
CA SER A 232 53.93 16.33 -10.07
C SER A 232 53.47 15.85 -11.44
N TYR A 233 54.32 15.94 -12.47
CA TYR A 233 54.03 15.41 -13.80
C TYR A 233 53.81 13.90 -13.77
N TYR A 234 54.74 13.14 -13.16
CA TYR A 234 54.62 11.69 -13.07
C TYR A 234 53.41 11.22 -12.26
N LEU A 235 52.90 12.05 -11.34
CA LEU A 235 51.65 11.74 -10.61
C LEU A 235 50.41 11.79 -11.50
N PHE A 236 50.37 12.66 -12.53
CA PHE A 236 49.23 12.73 -13.45
C PHE A 236 49.46 12.09 -14.82
N GLU A 237 50.70 11.73 -15.17
CA GLU A 237 51.09 11.13 -16.45
C GLU A 237 50.24 9.89 -16.83
N PRO A 238 49.90 8.97 -15.90
CA PRO A 238 49.08 7.80 -16.24
C PRO A 238 47.67 8.16 -16.72
N PHE A 239 47.16 9.35 -16.36
CA PHE A 239 45.83 9.81 -16.77
C PHE A 239 45.85 10.56 -18.11
N LEU A 240 47.02 10.87 -18.65
CA LEU A 240 47.14 11.55 -19.94
C LEU A 240 46.99 10.57 -21.11
N PRO A 241 46.23 10.93 -22.17
CA PRO A 241 46.32 10.23 -23.45
C PRO A 241 47.72 10.35 -24.02
N GLU A 242 48.14 9.38 -24.82
CA GLU A 242 49.51 9.28 -25.35
C GLU A 242 49.97 10.56 -26.09
N GLU A 243 49.07 11.15 -26.88
CA GLU A 243 49.33 12.42 -27.59
C GLU A 243 49.53 13.61 -26.64
N ALA A 244 48.71 13.71 -25.59
CA ALA A 244 48.86 14.76 -24.58
C ALA A 244 50.12 14.56 -23.74
N ARG A 245 50.46 13.30 -23.40
CA ARG A 245 51.66 12.96 -22.64
C ARG A 245 52.91 13.49 -23.35
N ARG A 246 53.02 13.22 -24.65
CA ARG A 246 54.14 13.69 -25.48
C ARG A 246 54.19 15.22 -25.57
N SER A 247 53.09 15.86 -25.94
CA SER A 247 53.05 17.31 -26.11
C SER A 247 53.28 18.09 -24.80
N VAL A 248 52.74 17.61 -23.67
CA VAL A 248 52.99 18.19 -22.34
C VAL A 248 54.46 18.04 -21.95
N TYR A 249 55.08 16.89 -22.22
CA TYR A 249 56.49 16.65 -21.90
C TYR A 249 57.45 17.50 -22.75
N GLU A 250 57.14 17.66 -24.04
CA GLU A 250 57.90 18.52 -24.95
C GLU A 250 57.84 20.00 -24.49
N GLU A 251 56.65 20.52 -24.15
CA GLU A 251 56.52 21.88 -23.62
C GLU A 251 57.18 22.04 -22.25
N PHE A 252 57.12 21.01 -21.39
CA PHE A 252 57.77 21.00 -20.08
C PHE A 252 59.29 21.17 -20.20
N ASN A 253 59.92 20.41 -21.09
CA ASN A 253 61.37 20.53 -21.35
C ASN A 253 61.72 21.87 -22.00
N SER A 254 60.88 22.36 -22.93
CA SER A 254 61.03 23.68 -23.54
C SER A 254 61.01 24.79 -22.47
N PHE A 255 60.09 24.70 -21.52
CA PHE A 255 59.98 25.64 -20.39
C PHE A 255 61.19 25.58 -19.45
N ILE A 256 61.71 24.40 -19.13
CA ILE A 256 62.96 24.27 -18.36
C ILE A 256 64.11 24.99 -19.08
N GLY A 257 64.22 24.79 -20.39
CA GLY A 257 65.20 25.51 -21.22
C GLY A 257 65.02 27.03 -21.18
N LEU A 258 63.77 27.51 -21.13
CA LEU A 258 63.45 28.93 -20.99
C LEU A 258 63.93 29.48 -19.63
N CYS A 259 63.64 28.79 -18.53
CA CYS A 259 64.08 29.17 -17.18
C CYS A 259 65.60 29.24 -17.06
N ASN A 260 66.33 28.26 -17.61
CA ASN A 260 67.79 28.27 -17.58
C ASN A 260 68.39 29.44 -18.38
N LYS A 261 67.84 29.73 -19.57
CA LYS A 261 68.26 30.90 -20.36
C LYS A 261 67.98 32.23 -19.65
N LEU A 262 66.84 32.33 -18.96
CA LEU A 262 66.51 33.51 -18.16
C LEU A 262 67.51 33.68 -17.00
N LEU A 263 67.82 32.59 -16.29
CA LEU A 263 68.80 32.60 -15.20
C LEU A 263 70.20 33.06 -15.68
N GLU A 264 70.66 32.56 -16.84
CA GLU A 264 71.93 32.97 -17.44
C GLU A 264 71.92 34.45 -17.86
N ALA A 265 70.85 34.91 -18.50
CA ALA A 265 70.70 36.29 -18.93
C ALA A 265 70.69 37.27 -17.74
N SER A 266 69.97 36.93 -16.66
CA SER A 266 69.91 37.71 -15.43
C SER A 266 71.27 37.80 -14.72
N ARG A 267 72.11 36.76 -14.81
CA ARG A 267 73.48 36.76 -14.29
C ARG A 267 74.44 37.59 -15.14
N ALA A 268 74.31 37.52 -16.47
CA ALA A 268 75.21 38.20 -17.39
C ALA A 268 75.09 39.73 -17.37
N SER A 269 73.93 40.28 -16.99
CA SER A 269 73.70 41.73 -17.02
C SER A 269 72.79 42.21 -15.87
N PRO A 270 73.29 42.32 -14.63
CA PRO A 270 72.50 42.72 -13.45
C PRO A 270 71.84 44.09 -13.58
N SER A 271 72.46 45.01 -14.33
CA SER A 271 72.02 46.40 -14.56
C SER A 271 71.00 46.56 -15.70
N ARG A 272 70.65 45.49 -16.41
CA ARG A 272 69.70 45.52 -17.55
C ARG A 272 68.35 44.90 -17.17
N ARG A 273 67.90 45.07 -15.92
CA ARG A 273 66.61 44.55 -15.45
C ARG A 273 65.39 45.14 -16.15
N ASP A 274 65.54 46.28 -16.85
CA ASP A 274 64.39 47.04 -17.35
C ASP A 274 63.91 46.65 -18.77
N ASN A 275 64.46 45.64 -19.45
CA ASN A 275 64.02 45.31 -20.82
C ASN A 275 64.15 43.86 -21.37
N PRO A 276 64.97 42.92 -20.83
CA PRO A 276 64.96 41.52 -21.29
C PRO A 276 63.77 40.72 -20.75
N SER A 277 63.03 41.23 -19.76
CA SER A 277 61.89 40.57 -19.14
C SER A 277 60.74 40.31 -20.12
N ASP A 278 60.58 41.13 -21.14
CA ASP A 278 59.37 41.13 -21.96
C ASP A 278 59.29 39.87 -22.84
N GLU A 279 60.40 39.45 -23.46
CA GLU A 279 60.41 38.23 -24.28
C GLU A 279 60.18 36.97 -23.43
N PHE A 280 60.84 36.86 -22.28
CA PHE A 280 60.67 35.73 -21.38
C PHE A 280 59.27 35.69 -20.77
N THR A 281 58.69 36.84 -20.43
CA THR A 281 57.32 36.95 -19.90
C THR A 281 56.29 36.54 -20.93
N VAL A 282 56.46 36.93 -22.21
CA VAL A 282 55.56 36.51 -23.30
C VAL A 282 55.64 34.98 -23.50
N LYS A 283 56.84 34.40 -23.51
CA LYS A 283 57.02 32.94 -23.63
C LYS A 283 56.46 32.19 -22.42
N PHE A 284 56.63 32.72 -21.21
CA PHE A 284 56.02 32.18 -20.00
C PHE A 284 54.50 32.22 -20.07
N ALA A 285 53.91 33.35 -20.47
CA ALA A 285 52.46 33.48 -20.62
C ALA A 285 51.90 32.49 -21.65
N LYS A 286 52.63 32.26 -22.75
CA LYS A 286 52.29 31.24 -23.76
C LYS A 286 52.34 29.83 -23.15
N SER A 287 53.42 29.46 -22.47
CA SER A 287 53.59 28.15 -21.83
C SER A 287 52.52 27.92 -20.75
N LYS A 288 52.23 28.93 -19.93
CA LYS A 288 51.18 28.91 -18.91
C LYS A 288 49.80 28.66 -19.54
N THR A 289 49.51 29.32 -20.66
CA THR A 289 48.25 29.14 -21.40
C THR A 289 48.18 27.74 -22.01
N PHE A 290 49.31 27.22 -22.53
CA PHE A 290 49.40 25.86 -23.05
C PHE A 290 49.05 24.83 -21.96
N PHE A 291 49.73 24.86 -20.80
CA PHE A 291 49.44 23.92 -19.73
C PHE A 291 48.01 24.09 -19.21
N ARG A 292 47.58 25.32 -18.94
CA ARG A 292 46.21 25.56 -18.48
C ARG A 292 45.15 25.02 -19.44
N ARG A 293 45.36 25.10 -20.75
CA ARG A 293 44.39 24.60 -21.73
C ARG A 293 44.53 23.10 -21.93
N ASN A 294 45.69 22.65 -22.41
CA ASN A 294 45.87 21.29 -22.90
C ASN A 294 45.98 20.28 -21.74
N LEU A 295 46.67 20.63 -20.64
CA LEU A 295 46.78 19.74 -19.49
C LEU A 295 45.45 19.62 -18.74
N TYR A 296 44.73 20.74 -18.55
CA TYR A 296 43.41 20.71 -17.92
C TYR A 296 42.40 19.94 -18.76
N GLN A 297 42.36 20.18 -20.07
CA GLN A 297 41.46 19.47 -20.98
C GLN A 297 41.73 17.96 -20.96
N ALA A 298 43.00 17.56 -21.07
CA ALA A 298 43.37 16.15 -21.06
C ALA A 298 43.05 15.44 -19.73
N LEU A 299 43.22 16.12 -18.59
CA LEU A 299 43.01 15.53 -17.26
C LEU A 299 41.54 15.49 -16.83
N PHE A 300 40.74 16.48 -17.20
CA PHE A 300 39.39 16.65 -16.65
C PHE A 300 38.27 16.52 -17.69
N LEU A 301 38.46 16.97 -18.93
CA LEU A 301 37.38 16.96 -19.94
C LEU A 301 37.40 15.69 -20.78
N ASP A 302 38.57 15.30 -21.29
CA ASP A 302 38.69 14.13 -22.17
C ASP A 302 38.72 12.81 -21.42
N ALA A 303 38.93 12.86 -20.10
CA ALA A 303 38.93 11.68 -19.24
C ALA A 303 37.50 11.23 -18.89
N ASP A 304 36.57 12.16 -18.73
CA ASP A 304 35.16 11.85 -18.42
C ASP A 304 34.44 11.22 -19.62
N ASN A 305 34.84 11.58 -20.85
CA ASN A 305 34.33 10.96 -22.08
C ASN A 305 34.84 9.53 -22.31
N ARG A 306 35.83 9.05 -21.53
CA ARG A 306 36.42 7.70 -21.65
C ARG A 306 35.94 6.73 -20.57
N MET A 307 35.14 7.17 -19.60
CA MET A 307 34.68 6.38 -18.43
C MET A 307 33.26 5.84 -18.55
#